data_AF-A0A538I2X1-F1
#
_entry.id   AF-A0A538I2X1-F1
#
_cell.length_a   1.000
_cell.length_b   1.000
_cell.length_c   1.000
_cell.angle_alpha   90.00
_cell.angle_beta   90.00
_cell.angle_gamma   90.00
#
_symmetry.space_group_name_H-M   'P 1'
#
loop_
_entity.id
_entity.type
_entity.pdbx_description
1 polymer ?
#
loop_
_entity_poly.entity_id
_entity_poly.type
_entity_poly.pdbx_seq_one_letter_code
_entity_poly.pdbx_strand_id
1 'polypeptide(L)'
;MDLALDLERIAAAAETFATGDGLVAILATEPAEGVRRYLCAFEDGAEGRTWLALDDAGEPVTSRREVHDAATIAALCEVAEEFAFPGDLDELRAQLVALRIAEQPSGIDEAEDAARALQHALGVPPSVATPARLDGIGAAVRRLERALDPAAPSPFAAAMQSAQGAVEKLVGEIEGGYRLRFDGAGR
;
A
#
# COMPACT_ATOMS: atom_id res chain seq x y z
N MET A 1 -16.06 10.25 -4.33
CA MET A 1 -16.54 8.97 -3.77
C MET A 1 -15.86 8.78 -2.44
N ASP A 2 -16.58 8.28 -1.44
CA ASP A 2 -16.06 8.08 -0.09
C ASP A 2 -15.57 6.64 0.03
N LEU A 3 -14.26 6.47 0.21
CA LEU A 3 -13.63 5.16 0.28
C LEU A 3 -14.22 4.30 1.41
N ALA A 4 -14.65 4.91 2.51
CA ALA A 4 -15.28 4.15 3.60
C ALA A 4 -16.59 3.49 3.15
N LEU A 5 -17.46 4.24 2.45
CA LEU A 5 -18.70 3.72 1.90
C LEU A 5 -18.45 2.66 0.82
N ASP A 6 -17.42 2.85 0.00
CA ASP A 6 -17.04 1.86 -1.01
C ASP A 6 -16.58 0.56 -0.35
N LEU A 7 -15.75 0.63 0.70
CA LEU A 7 -15.28 -0.53 1.45
C LEU A 7 -16.43 -1.26 2.15
N GLU A 8 -17.39 -0.55 2.73
CA GLU A 8 -18.59 -1.16 3.33
C GLU A 8 -19.42 -1.93 2.29
N ARG A 9 -19.64 -1.33 1.12
CA ARG A 9 -20.36 -1.97 0.02
C ARG A 9 -19.63 -3.20 -0.50
N ILE A 10 -18.32 -3.09 -0.70
CA ILE A 10 -17.48 -4.20 -1.17
C ILE A 10 -17.41 -5.30 -0.14
N ALA A 11 -17.35 -4.98 1.16
CA ALA A 11 -17.43 -5.98 2.23
C ALA A 11 -18.73 -6.79 2.12
N ALA A 12 -19.87 -6.11 1.99
CA ALA A 12 -21.17 -6.77 1.82
C ALA A 12 -21.23 -7.66 0.56
N ALA A 13 -20.64 -7.22 -0.56
CA ALA A 13 -20.56 -8.02 -1.77
C ALA A 13 -19.64 -9.25 -1.59
N ALA A 14 -18.47 -9.06 -0.99
CA ALA A 14 -17.48 -10.11 -0.74
C ALA A 14 -18.02 -11.22 0.17
N GLU A 15 -18.80 -10.88 1.20
CA GLU A 15 -19.45 -11.85 2.11
C GLU A 15 -20.37 -12.84 1.38
N THR A 16 -20.93 -12.48 0.22
CA THR A 16 -21.75 -13.41 -0.57
C THR A 16 -20.94 -14.57 -1.16
N PHE A 17 -19.61 -14.43 -1.21
CA PHE A 17 -18.69 -15.44 -1.70
C PHE A 17 -18.09 -16.29 -0.58
N ALA A 18 -18.27 -15.93 0.70
CA ALA A 18 -17.77 -16.66 1.84
C ALA A 18 -18.28 -18.13 1.85
N THR A 19 -17.41 -19.09 2.14
CA THR A 19 -17.72 -20.53 2.10
C THR A 19 -17.57 -21.19 3.47
N GLY A 20 -17.82 -20.44 4.54
CA GLY A 20 -17.62 -20.86 5.94
C GLY A 20 -16.46 -20.11 6.62
N ASP A 21 -15.56 -19.53 5.84
CA ASP A 21 -14.60 -18.51 6.27
C ASP A 21 -15.24 -17.12 6.36
N GLY A 22 -14.54 -16.19 7.01
CA GLY A 22 -14.95 -14.78 7.09
C GLY A 22 -14.04 -13.88 6.26
N LEU A 23 -14.59 -12.75 5.79
CA LEU A 23 -13.80 -11.67 5.21
C LEU A 23 -12.92 -11.04 6.30
N VAL A 24 -11.60 -11.03 6.11
CA VAL A 24 -10.64 -10.51 7.12
C VAL A 24 -9.95 -9.22 6.71
N ALA A 25 -9.85 -8.95 5.40
CA ALA A 25 -9.27 -7.71 4.89
C ALA A 25 -9.77 -7.35 3.49
N ILE A 26 -9.73 -6.05 3.18
CA ILE A 26 -9.97 -5.51 1.85
C ILE A 26 -8.86 -4.52 1.51
N LEU A 27 -8.13 -4.75 0.42
CA LEU A 27 -7.16 -3.80 -0.10
C LEU A 27 -7.75 -3.09 -1.32
N ALA A 28 -8.00 -1.78 -1.19
CA ALA A 28 -8.45 -0.96 -2.30
C ALA A 28 -7.26 -0.55 -3.18
N THR A 29 -7.40 -0.74 -4.49
CA THR A 29 -6.31 -0.51 -5.46
C THR A 29 -6.83 0.23 -6.70
N GLU A 30 -5.91 0.92 -7.37
CA GLU A 30 -6.10 1.51 -8.70
C GLU A 30 -4.83 1.30 -9.53
N PRO A 31 -4.67 0.14 -10.18
CA PRO A 31 -3.44 -0.19 -10.90
C PRO A 31 -3.22 0.70 -12.13
N ALA A 32 -4.31 1.22 -12.70
CA ALA A 32 -4.33 2.18 -13.78
C ALA A 32 -5.46 3.19 -13.53
N GLU A 33 -5.32 4.41 -14.06
CA GLU A 33 -6.26 5.51 -13.86
C GLU A 33 -7.72 5.06 -14.11
N GLY A 34 -8.57 5.23 -13.10
CA GLY A 34 -9.98 4.86 -13.13
C GLY A 34 -10.29 3.35 -12.99
N VAL A 35 -9.28 2.48 -12.91
CA VAL A 35 -9.46 1.03 -12.78
C VAL A 35 -9.43 0.63 -11.30
N ARG A 36 -10.55 0.85 -10.61
CA ARG A 36 -10.71 0.48 -9.19
C ARG A 36 -10.85 -1.05 -9.05
N ARG A 37 -10.04 -1.65 -8.18
CA ARG A 37 -10.12 -3.07 -7.80
C ARG A 37 -10.00 -3.22 -6.28
N TYR A 38 -10.70 -4.20 -5.73
CA TYR A 38 -10.67 -4.52 -4.30
C TYR A 38 -10.22 -5.96 -4.10
N LEU A 39 -9.09 -6.17 -3.43
CA LEU A 39 -8.61 -7.50 -3.08
C LEU A 39 -9.17 -7.88 -1.72
N CYS A 40 -10.09 -8.83 -1.72
CA CYS A 40 -10.76 -9.35 -0.54
C CYS A 40 -10.05 -10.62 -0.07
N ALA A 41 -9.54 -10.59 1.16
CA ALA A 41 -8.93 -11.73 1.83
C ALA A 41 -9.95 -12.41 2.73
N PHE A 42 -9.99 -13.73 2.67
CA PHE A 42 -10.85 -14.56 3.50
C PHE A 42 -10.03 -15.59 4.24
N GLU A 43 -10.43 -15.90 5.47
CA GLU A 43 -9.71 -16.84 6.33
C GLU A 43 -10.72 -17.60 7.21
N ASP A 44 -10.61 -18.92 7.25
CA ASP A 44 -11.22 -19.78 8.29
C ASP A 44 -10.07 -20.27 9.16
N GLY A 45 -10.17 -20.19 10.49
CA GLY A 45 -9.05 -20.29 11.43
C GLY A 45 -8.21 -21.59 11.39
N ALA A 46 -8.51 -22.54 10.51
CA ALA A 46 -7.74 -23.76 10.24
C ALA A 46 -7.24 -23.89 8.78
N GLU A 47 -7.82 -23.18 7.82
CA GLU A 47 -7.49 -23.25 6.39
C GLU A 47 -6.80 -21.95 5.96
N GLY A 48 -5.79 -22.06 5.09
CA GLY A 48 -5.01 -20.90 4.66
C GLY A 48 -5.86 -19.80 3.99
N ARG A 49 -5.31 -18.59 3.93
CA ARG A 49 -5.97 -17.42 3.34
C ARG A 49 -6.34 -17.65 1.87
N THR A 50 -7.58 -17.33 1.51
CA THR A 50 -8.07 -17.31 0.13
C THR A 50 -8.43 -15.90 -0.31
N TRP A 51 -8.48 -15.69 -1.63
CA TRP A 51 -8.57 -14.34 -2.20
C TRP A 51 -9.62 -14.24 -3.30
N LEU A 52 -10.29 -13.09 -3.37
CA LEU A 52 -11.16 -12.69 -4.47
C LEU A 52 -10.90 -11.22 -4.81
N ALA A 53 -10.87 -10.88 -6.09
CA ALA A 53 -10.81 -9.49 -6.52
C ALA A 53 -12.18 -9.07 -7.02
N LEU A 54 -12.68 -7.94 -6.54
CA LEU A 54 -13.93 -7.33 -6.97
C LEU A 54 -13.66 -6.03 -7.73
N ASP A 55 -14.53 -5.72 -8.67
CA ASP A 55 -14.56 -4.44 -9.37
C ASP A 55 -15.34 -3.36 -8.61
N ASP A 56 -15.46 -2.19 -9.22
CA ASP A 56 -16.21 -1.08 -8.63
C ASP A 56 -17.72 -1.38 -8.48
N ALA A 57 -18.30 -2.31 -9.23
CA ALA A 57 -19.67 -2.76 -9.04
C ALA A 57 -19.81 -3.85 -7.95
N GLY A 58 -18.69 -4.40 -7.46
CA GLY A 58 -18.68 -5.55 -6.56
C GLY A 58 -18.75 -6.89 -7.30
N GLU A 59 -18.51 -6.90 -8.61
CA GLU A 59 -18.50 -8.10 -9.43
C GLU A 59 -17.10 -8.75 -9.44
N PRO A 60 -17.02 -10.09 -9.46
CA PRO A 60 -15.75 -10.78 -9.47
C PRO A 60 -14.91 -10.55 -10.73
N VAL A 61 -13.61 -10.42 -10.53
CA VAL A 61 -12.63 -10.23 -11.62
C VAL A 61 -12.00 -11.57 -12.00
N THR A 62 -12.29 -12.08 -13.19
CA THR A 62 -11.74 -13.35 -13.69
C THR A 62 -10.46 -13.19 -14.51
N SER A 63 -10.01 -11.96 -14.78
CA SER A 63 -8.76 -11.71 -15.52
C SER A 63 -7.55 -11.85 -14.60
N ARG A 64 -6.71 -12.87 -14.84
CA ARG A 64 -5.47 -13.07 -14.07
C ARG A 64 -4.57 -11.84 -14.10
N ARG A 65 -4.45 -11.22 -15.28
CA ARG A 65 -3.62 -10.02 -15.46
C ARG A 65 -4.10 -8.89 -14.55
N GLU A 66 -5.40 -8.68 -14.46
CA GLU A 66 -5.95 -7.59 -13.63
C GLU A 66 -5.78 -7.85 -12.14
N VAL A 67 -5.93 -9.11 -11.71
CA VAL A 67 -5.64 -9.51 -10.32
C VAL A 67 -4.16 -9.36 -10.01
N HIS A 68 -3.28 -9.72 -10.95
CA HIS A 68 -1.84 -9.54 -10.83
C HIS A 68 -1.46 -8.06 -10.70
N ASP A 69 -1.98 -7.20 -11.56
CA ASP A 69 -1.72 -5.76 -11.54
C ASP A 69 -2.21 -5.13 -10.21
N ALA A 70 -3.40 -5.53 -9.73
CA ALA A 70 -3.95 -5.12 -8.42
C ALA A 70 -3.10 -5.58 -7.24
N ALA A 71 -2.73 -6.86 -7.22
CA ALA A 71 -1.90 -7.43 -6.16
C ALA A 71 -0.52 -6.77 -6.12
N THR A 72 0.08 -6.51 -7.28
CA THR A 72 1.40 -5.87 -7.40
C THR A 72 1.37 -4.46 -6.84
N ILE A 73 0.39 -3.62 -7.22
CA ILE A 73 0.36 -2.25 -6.71
C ILE A 73 0.03 -2.19 -5.21
N ALA A 74 -0.85 -3.07 -4.71
CA ALA A 74 -1.12 -3.20 -3.29
C ALA A 74 0.15 -3.53 -2.51
N ALA A 75 0.87 -4.56 -2.95
CA ALA A 75 2.10 -5.02 -2.33
C ALA A 75 3.19 -3.94 -2.32
N LEU A 76 3.37 -3.22 -3.42
CA LEU A 76 4.37 -2.16 -3.52
C LEU A 76 4.04 -0.98 -2.60
N CYS A 77 2.78 -0.58 -2.51
CA CYS A 77 2.36 0.47 -1.59
C CYS A 77 2.57 0.06 -0.13
N GLU A 78 2.17 -1.16 0.25
CA GLU A 78 2.37 -1.70 1.61
C GLU A 78 3.86 -1.65 2.01
N VAL A 79 4.72 -2.18 1.14
CA VAL A 79 6.18 -2.17 1.34
C VAL A 79 6.71 -0.73 1.44
N ALA A 80 6.24 0.16 0.57
CA ALA A 80 6.67 1.56 0.61
C ALA A 80 6.26 2.24 1.91
N GLU A 81 5.07 1.95 2.45
CA GLU A 81 4.61 2.49 3.73
C GLU A 81 5.43 1.93 4.91
N GLU A 82 5.69 0.62 4.92
CA GLU A 82 6.50 -0.04 5.94
C GLU A 82 7.92 0.55 6.03
N PHE A 83 8.52 0.85 4.88
CA PHE A 83 9.90 1.35 4.82
C PHE A 83 10.04 2.87 4.69
N ALA A 84 8.95 3.61 4.50
CA ALA A 84 8.97 5.06 4.29
C ALA A 84 9.72 5.79 5.40
N PHE A 85 9.49 5.37 6.64
CA PHE A 85 10.28 5.83 7.77
C PHE A 85 10.28 4.73 8.85
N PRO A 86 11.41 4.06 9.11
CA PRO A 86 11.45 2.95 10.08
C PRO A 86 11.35 3.40 11.56
N GLY A 87 11.32 4.72 11.81
CA GLY A 87 11.16 5.30 13.13
C GLY A 87 9.78 5.93 13.34
N ASP A 88 9.61 6.66 14.43
CA ASP A 88 8.40 7.45 14.68
C ASP A 88 8.55 8.84 14.04
N LEU A 89 7.72 9.10 13.03
CA LEU A 89 7.76 10.36 12.29
C LEU A 89 7.27 11.56 13.13
N ASP A 90 6.35 11.34 14.07
CA ASP A 90 5.91 12.37 15.01
C ASP A 90 7.02 12.69 16.03
N GLU A 91 7.76 11.67 16.48
CA GLU A 91 8.96 11.87 17.31
C GLU A 91 10.03 12.67 16.56
N LEU A 92 10.36 12.30 15.32
CA LEU A 92 11.32 13.05 14.48
C LEU A 92 10.89 14.52 14.36
N ARG A 93 9.60 14.78 14.09
CA ARG A 93 9.09 16.16 13.98
C ARG A 93 9.23 16.93 15.29
N ALA A 94 8.96 16.31 16.43
CA ALA A 94 9.17 16.94 17.74
C ALA A 94 10.65 17.29 17.98
N GLN A 95 11.55 16.39 17.59
CA GLN A 95 13.00 16.62 17.69
C GLN A 95 13.46 17.78 16.79
N LEU A 96 12.98 17.85 15.54
CA LEU A 96 13.30 18.96 14.62
C LEU A 96 12.83 20.32 15.16
N VAL A 97 11.62 20.37 15.73
CA VAL A 97 11.09 21.60 16.35
C VAL A 97 11.94 22.01 17.56
N ALA A 98 12.30 21.06 18.43
CA ALA A 98 13.15 21.33 19.58
C ALA A 98 14.54 21.84 19.14
N LEU A 99 15.13 21.22 18.12
CA LEU A 99 16.42 21.63 17.54
C LEU A 99 16.35 23.02 16.93
N ARG A 100 15.26 23.36 16.22
CA ARG A 100 15.04 24.71 15.70
C ARG A 100 14.98 25.75 16.82
N ILE A 101 14.30 25.46 17.93
CA ILE A 101 14.21 26.39 19.06
C ILE A 101 15.57 26.59 19.74
N ALA A 102 16.36 25.53 19.86
CA ALA A 102 17.63 25.55 20.59
C ALA A 102 18.79 26.12 19.76
N GLU A 103 18.88 25.74 18.48
CA GLU A 103 20.12 25.91 17.71
C GLU A 103 19.93 26.61 16.36
N GLN A 104 18.72 26.60 15.78
CA GLN A 104 18.42 27.15 14.45
C GLN A 104 19.46 26.77 13.36
N PRO A 105 19.78 25.47 13.18
CA PRO A 105 20.77 25.08 12.19
C PRO A 105 20.27 25.39 10.78
N SER A 106 21.21 25.66 9.86
CA SER A 106 20.89 25.80 8.44
C SER A 106 20.26 24.52 7.90
N GLY A 107 19.17 24.63 7.14
CA GLY A 107 18.47 23.46 6.56
C GLY A 107 17.32 22.92 7.42
N ILE A 108 17.08 23.49 8.62
CA ILE A 108 16.07 22.98 9.55
C ILE A 108 14.64 23.14 9.02
N ASP A 109 14.36 24.23 8.32
CA ASP A 109 13.04 24.48 7.74
C ASP A 109 12.76 23.47 6.61
N GLU A 110 13.76 23.18 5.76
CA GLU A 110 13.64 22.16 4.72
C GLU A 110 13.42 20.75 5.29
N ALA A 111 14.06 20.42 6.40
CA ALA A 111 13.88 19.14 7.09
C ALA A 111 12.48 19.02 7.71
N GLU A 112 11.98 20.08 8.38
CA GLU A 112 10.61 20.10 8.91
C GLU A 112 9.55 19.98 7.81
N ASP A 113 9.74 20.70 6.70
CA ASP A 113 8.84 20.63 5.54
C ASP A 113 8.87 19.27 4.87
N ALA A 114 10.05 18.64 4.75
CA ALA A 114 10.18 17.30 4.19
C ALA A 114 9.50 16.25 5.08
N ALA A 115 9.66 16.34 6.40
CA ALA A 115 8.99 15.43 7.34
C ALA A 115 7.46 15.58 7.26
N ARG A 116 6.96 16.81 7.15
CA ARG A 116 5.51 17.07 6.95
C ARG A 116 5.00 16.52 5.62
N ALA A 117 5.77 16.67 4.55
CA ALA A 117 5.41 16.14 3.24
C ALA A 117 5.31 14.61 3.27
N LEU A 118 6.23 13.93 3.97
CA LEU A 118 6.17 12.48 4.15
C LEU A 118 4.93 12.05 4.95
N GLN A 119 4.63 12.73 6.06
CA GLN A 119 3.43 12.45 6.84
C GLN A 119 2.15 12.61 6.02
N HIS A 120 2.09 13.64 5.18
CA HIS A 120 0.96 13.85 4.28
C HIS A 120 0.84 12.75 3.21
N ALA A 121 1.97 12.29 2.65
CA ALA A 121 2.00 11.24 1.64
C ALA A 121 1.57 9.87 2.20
N LEU A 122 1.98 9.54 3.43
CA LEU A 122 1.53 8.34 4.13
C LEU A 122 0.03 8.41 4.46
N GLY A 123 -0.42 9.58 4.94
CA GLY A 123 -1.82 9.82 5.27
C GLY A 123 -2.30 8.96 6.43
N VAL A 124 -3.62 8.74 6.49
CA VAL A 124 -4.25 7.81 7.44
C VAL A 124 -5.04 6.76 6.67
N PRO A 125 -5.07 5.49 7.13
CA PRO A 125 -5.93 4.49 6.53
C PRO A 125 -7.43 4.80 6.78
N PRO A 126 -8.33 4.33 5.90
CA PRO A 126 -8.06 3.55 4.70
C PRO A 126 -7.52 4.41 3.54
N SER A 127 -6.72 3.82 2.66
CA SER A 127 -6.21 4.47 1.46
C SER A 127 -6.31 3.55 0.24
N VAL A 128 -6.22 4.12 -0.96
CA VAL A 128 -6.13 3.35 -2.19
C VAL A 128 -4.67 3.22 -2.59
N ALA A 129 -4.22 1.99 -2.84
CA ALA A 129 -2.92 1.73 -3.46
C ALA A 129 -2.94 2.10 -4.95
N THR A 130 -2.14 3.08 -5.35
CA THR A 130 -2.04 3.56 -6.73
C THR A 130 -0.58 3.81 -7.11
N PRO A 131 -0.21 3.76 -8.40
CA PRO A 131 1.15 4.14 -8.83
C PRO A 131 1.51 5.57 -8.41
N ALA A 132 0.57 6.51 -8.52
CA ALA A 132 0.79 7.90 -8.12
C ALA A 132 1.05 8.04 -6.60
N ARG A 133 0.41 7.21 -5.77
CA ARG A 133 0.66 7.20 -4.33
C ARG A 133 2.04 6.62 -4.02
N LEU A 134 2.41 5.52 -4.68
CA LEU A 134 3.74 4.92 -4.55
C LEU A 134 4.85 5.93 -4.90
N ASP A 135 4.69 6.63 -6.03
CA ASP A 135 5.59 7.70 -6.46
C ASP A 135 5.64 8.86 -5.45
N GLY A 136 4.48 9.25 -4.91
CA GLY A 136 4.35 10.29 -3.90
C GLY A 136 5.11 9.96 -2.60
N ILE A 137 4.98 8.74 -2.10
CA ILE A 137 5.73 8.25 -0.94
C ILE A 137 7.22 8.28 -1.24
N GLY A 138 7.66 7.66 -2.34
CA GLY A 138 9.08 7.62 -2.70
C GLY A 138 9.72 9.00 -2.87
N ALA A 139 8.99 9.95 -3.47
CA ALA A 139 9.44 11.33 -3.60
C ALA A 139 9.56 12.04 -2.24
N ALA A 140 8.59 11.85 -1.35
CA ALA A 140 8.59 12.47 -0.02
C ALA A 140 9.70 11.90 0.88
N VAL A 141 9.89 10.57 0.87
CA VAL A 141 10.98 9.91 1.59
C VAL A 141 12.32 10.42 1.08
N ARG A 142 12.50 10.46 -0.25
CA ARG A 142 13.76 10.94 -0.83
C ARG A 142 14.05 12.40 -0.49
N ARG A 143 13.01 13.24 -0.37
CA ARG A 143 13.15 14.62 0.07
C ARG A 143 13.62 14.69 1.51
N LEU A 144 13.05 13.88 2.40
CA LEU A 144 13.44 13.82 3.81
C LEU A 144 14.86 13.31 3.98
N GLU A 145 15.23 12.20 3.35
CA GLU A 145 16.59 11.65 3.38
C GLU A 145 17.63 12.69 2.99
N ARG A 146 17.39 13.44 1.90
CA ARG A 146 18.31 14.50 1.45
C ARG A 146 18.38 15.70 2.40
N ALA A 147 17.28 16.02 3.09
CA ALA A 147 17.28 17.11 4.05
C ALA A 147 18.04 16.74 5.34
N LEU A 148 17.99 15.47 5.74
CA LEU A 148 18.71 14.96 6.90
C LEU A 148 20.19 14.68 6.61
N ASP A 149 20.49 14.04 5.48
CA ASP A 149 21.85 13.78 5.01
C ASP A 149 21.92 13.79 3.46
N PRO A 150 22.35 14.91 2.86
CA PRO A 150 22.42 15.04 1.39
C PRO A 150 23.38 14.06 0.71
N ALA A 151 24.39 13.55 1.42
CA ALA A 151 25.47 12.73 0.85
C ALA A 151 25.21 11.22 0.99
N ALA A 152 24.29 10.82 1.86
CA ALA A 152 23.99 9.42 2.10
C ALA A 152 23.25 8.75 0.93
N PRO A 153 23.48 7.44 0.68
CA PRO A 153 22.59 6.64 -0.14
C PRO A 153 21.20 6.55 0.51
N SER A 154 20.16 6.26 -0.29
CA SER A 154 18.77 6.15 0.21
C SER A 154 18.54 4.79 0.87
N PRO A 155 18.30 4.73 2.20
CA PRO A 155 17.89 3.49 2.85
C PRO A 155 16.56 2.96 2.30
N PHE A 156 15.62 3.86 1.95
CA PHE A 156 14.34 3.48 1.38
C PHE A 156 14.48 2.77 0.04
N ALA A 157 15.30 3.29 -0.87
CA ALA A 157 15.53 2.66 -2.17
C ALA A 157 16.16 1.27 -2.04
N ALA A 158 17.08 1.09 -1.08
CA ALA A 158 17.67 -0.21 -0.78
C ALA A 158 16.62 -1.21 -0.23
N ALA A 159 15.75 -0.75 0.67
CA ALA A 159 14.66 -1.55 1.22
C ALA A 159 13.66 -1.98 0.12
N MET A 160 13.22 -1.05 -0.73
CA MET A 160 12.34 -1.34 -1.88
C MET A 160 12.93 -2.40 -2.82
N GLN A 161 14.24 -2.36 -3.06
CA GLN A 161 14.92 -3.38 -3.88
C GLN A 161 14.95 -4.74 -3.20
N SER A 162 15.22 -4.78 -1.89
CA SER A 162 15.23 -6.04 -1.14
C SER A 162 13.85 -6.69 -0.99
N ALA A 163 12.78 -5.89 -1.05
CA ALA A 163 11.41 -6.35 -0.87
C ALA A 163 10.78 -7.00 -2.11
N GLN A 164 11.47 -7.02 -3.26
CA GLN A 164 10.95 -7.60 -4.52
C GLN A 164 10.45 -9.04 -4.34
N GLY A 165 11.20 -9.89 -3.64
CA GLY A 165 10.79 -11.27 -3.38
C GLY A 165 9.56 -11.38 -2.46
N ALA A 166 9.34 -10.42 -1.56
CA ALA A 166 8.14 -10.38 -0.71
C ALA A 166 6.90 -10.00 -1.53
N VAL A 167 7.04 -9.03 -2.45
CA VAL A 167 5.99 -8.64 -3.40
C VAL A 167 5.59 -9.84 -4.28
N GLU A 168 6.57 -10.50 -4.89
CA GLU A 168 6.33 -11.70 -5.71
C GLU A 168 5.64 -12.82 -4.92
N LYS A 169 6.03 -13.02 -3.66
CA LYS A 169 5.40 -14.00 -2.78
C LYS A 169 3.94 -13.67 -2.51
N LEU A 170 3.60 -12.41 -2.21
CA LEU A 170 2.22 -12.01 -1.96
C LEU A 170 1.36 -12.16 -3.23
N VAL A 171 1.87 -11.76 -4.39
CA VAL A 171 1.18 -11.96 -5.67
C VAL A 171 0.94 -13.46 -5.92
N GLY A 172 1.94 -14.30 -5.69
CA GLY A 172 1.83 -15.76 -5.82
C GLY A 172 0.83 -16.39 -4.83
N GLU A 173 0.76 -15.87 -3.60
CA GLU A 173 -0.24 -16.26 -2.61
C GLU A 173 -1.66 -15.91 -3.07
N ILE A 174 -1.86 -14.69 -3.57
CA ILE A 174 -3.16 -14.21 -4.07
C ILE A 174 -3.62 -15.04 -5.28
N GLU A 175 -2.75 -15.24 -6.27
CA GLU A 175 -3.07 -16.03 -7.47
C GLU A 175 -3.28 -17.53 -7.14
N GLY A 176 -2.49 -18.08 -6.20
CA GLY A 176 -2.56 -19.48 -5.78
C GLY A 176 -3.77 -19.79 -4.90
N GLY A 177 -4.20 -18.83 -4.09
CA GLY A 177 -5.38 -18.90 -3.23
C GLY A 177 -6.64 -18.28 -3.85
N TYR A 178 -6.64 -18.01 -5.15
CA TYR A 178 -7.74 -17.33 -5.82
C TYR A 178 -8.99 -18.22 -5.90
N ARG A 179 -10.14 -17.69 -5.47
CA ARG A 179 -11.39 -18.47 -5.31
C ARG A 179 -12.04 -18.86 -6.62
N LEU A 180 -11.89 -18.04 -7.65
CA LEU A 180 -12.47 -18.30 -8.98
C LEU A 180 -11.40 -18.84 -9.94
N ARG A 181 -11.85 -19.43 -11.04
CA ARG A 181 -10.94 -19.73 -12.13
C ARG A 181 -10.70 -18.47 -12.94
N PHE A 182 -9.44 -18.23 -13.29
CA PHE A 182 -9.12 -17.18 -14.25
C PHE A 182 -9.61 -17.55 -15.65
N ASP A 183 -10.12 -16.56 -16.37
CA ASP A 183 -10.49 -16.71 -17.77
C ASP A 183 -9.23 -16.96 -18.60
N GLY A 184 -9.26 -18.06 -19.37
CA GLY A 184 -8.20 -18.38 -20.32
C GLY A 184 -6.90 -18.87 -19.70
N ALA A 185 -6.83 -20.16 -19.37
CA ALA A 185 -5.61 -20.94 -19.64
C ALA A 185 -5.50 -21.19 -21.15
N GLY A 186 -5.43 -20.12 -21.94
CA GLY A 186 -5.18 -20.19 -23.37
C GLY A 186 -3.68 -20.30 -23.59
N ARG A 187 -3.26 -21.49 -24.06
CA ARG A 187 -1.96 -21.66 -24.74
C ARG A 187 -1.86 -20.75 -25.96
#